data_AF-A0A1G4JYF6-F1
#
_entry.id   AF-A0A1G4JYF6-F1
#
_cell.length_a   1.000
_cell.length_b   1.000
_cell.length_c   1.000
_cell.angle_alpha   90.00
_cell.angle_beta   90.00
_cell.angle_gamma   90.00
#
_symmetry.space_group_name_H-M   'P 1'
#
loop_
_entity.id
_entity.type
_entity.pdbx_description
1 polymer ?
#
loop_
_entity_poly.entity_id
_entity_poly.type
_entity_poly.pdbx_seq_one_letter_code
_entity_poly.pdbx_strand_id
1 'polypeptide(L)'
;MNTPETPEHTGANQELSIDDVGQLDDQDLLDVDLDASQGYLNEPSGNAKRAVQDEQNSKLVYDDRDDFLPRVNISSPFSSQVNVQRAYGETREPVRQTRRLSSSQQSKFIAYCDDKLMEIQRKFVQSRGLTDGNGYSGLGPLLEDLKSVLDFVWFSVDGRGHTETLIEQKLENMSPEQFQDSNSTDFGQKYYILRVADDLLDYLVKFELANLSPDEQHSTLSKVFKFLVILDKMLARLLEGLVPGRKKVTGTEMVRISGIAERTRVAVPLFLGQQGIHGYHFEVSRIYEETLERCM
;
A
#
# COMPACT_ATOMS: atom_id res chain seq x y z
N MET A 1 -24.59 11.95 -51.17
CA MET A 1 -23.68 12.00 -50.02
C MET A 1 -22.97 10.66 -49.99
N ASN A 2 -21.69 10.63 -50.39
CA ASN A 2 -20.91 9.39 -50.42
C ASN A 2 -20.24 9.25 -49.06
N THR A 3 -20.52 8.15 -48.37
CA THR A 3 -19.80 7.75 -47.16
C THR A 3 -18.38 7.34 -47.55
N PRO A 4 -17.35 7.77 -46.79
CA PRO A 4 -15.97 7.37 -47.06
C PRO A 4 -15.81 5.86 -46.84
N GLU A 5 -15.10 5.19 -47.75
CA GLU A 5 -14.78 3.77 -47.64
C GLU A 5 -13.85 3.52 -46.46
N THR A 6 -14.14 2.46 -45.71
CA THR A 6 -13.36 2.04 -44.56
C THR A 6 -12.09 1.33 -45.05
N PRO A 7 -10.90 1.65 -44.51
CA PRO A 7 -9.65 1.02 -44.96
C PRO A 7 -9.67 -0.49 -44.76
N GLU A 8 -9.10 -1.22 -45.72
CA GLU A 8 -8.98 -2.68 -45.67
C GLU A 8 -8.05 -3.09 -44.51
N HIS A 9 -8.54 -4.01 -43.66
CA HIS A 9 -7.73 -4.56 -42.57
C HIS A 9 -6.71 -5.57 -43.10
N THR A 10 -5.49 -5.56 -42.55
CA THR A 10 -4.45 -6.53 -42.92
C THR A 10 -4.77 -7.94 -42.43
N GLY A 11 -4.30 -8.95 -43.16
CA GLY A 11 -4.49 -10.36 -42.82
C GLY A 11 -3.64 -10.81 -41.62
N ALA A 12 -3.99 -11.95 -41.03
CA ALA A 12 -3.44 -12.45 -39.76
C ALA A 12 -1.91 -12.62 -39.67
N ASN A 13 -1.19 -12.67 -40.80
CA ASN A 13 0.26 -12.87 -40.85
C ASN A 13 0.99 -11.75 -41.62
N GLN A 14 0.41 -10.55 -41.70
CA GLN A 14 0.97 -9.43 -42.44
C GLN A 14 1.26 -8.28 -41.46
N GLU A 15 2.55 -8.00 -41.23
CA GLU A 15 2.97 -6.84 -40.44
C GLU A 15 2.80 -5.56 -41.26
N LEU A 16 2.15 -4.55 -40.65
CA LEU A 16 2.01 -3.22 -41.22
C LEU A 16 3.34 -2.47 -41.08
N SER A 17 3.86 -1.94 -42.19
CA SER A 17 4.94 -0.98 -42.17
C SER A 17 4.40 0.35 -41.64
N ILE A 18 4.71 0.67 -40.37
CA ILE A 18 4.23 1.90 -39.67
C ILE A 18 4.98 3.16 -40.13
N ASP A 19 6.04 3.01 -40.94
CA ASP A 19 6.89 4.11 -41.39
C ASP A 19 6.15 5.16 -42.27
N ASP A 20 4.97 4.81 -42.81
CA ASP A 20 4.11 5.69 -43.61
C ASP A 20 2.95 6.34 -42.82
N VAL A 21 2.88 6.16 -41.49
CA VAL A 21 1.89 6.89 -40.67
C VAL A 21 2.38 8.33 -40.51
N GLY A 22 1.81 9.23 -41.31
CA GLY A 22 2.06 10.66 -41.20
C GLY A 22 1.89 11.13 -39.76
N GLN A 23 2.94 11.75 -39.21
CA GLN A 23 2.86 12.41 -37.91
C GLN A 23 1.85 13.55 -38.02
N LEU A 24 0.97 13.66 -37.02
CA LEU A 24 0.03 14.77 -36.94
C LEU A 24 0.83 16.05 -36.64
N ASP A 25 0.68 17.05 -37.49
CA ASP A 25 1.35 18.34 -37.33
C ASP A 25 0.73 19.09 -36.13
N ASP A 26 1.55 19.86 -35.41
CA ASP A 26 1.11 20.61 -34.21
C ASP A 26 -0.05 21.61 -34.49
N GLN A 27 -0.35 21.89 -35.77
CA GLN A 27 -1.51 22.68 -36.20
C GLN A 27 -2.84 21.91 -36.15
N ASP A 28 -2.84 20.59 -36.36
CA ASP A 28 -4.07 19.77 -36.33
C ASP A 28 -4.58 19.56 -34.88
N LEU A 29 -3.71 19.76 -33.89
CA LEU A 29 -4.03 19.69 -32.47
C LEU A 29 -4.79 20.93 -31.94
N LEU A 30 -4.78 22.03 -32.71
CA LEU A 30 -5.42 23.30 -32.32
C LEU A 30 -6.88 23.42 -32.77
N ASP A 31 -7.37 22.51 -33.61
CA ASP A 31 -8.75 22.54 -34.15
C ASP A 31 -9.72 21.62 -33.36
N VAL A 32 -9.27 21.07 -32.22
CA VAL A 32 -10.12 20.29 -31.31
C VAL A 32 -10.77 21.22 -30.29
N ASP A 33 -11.79 21.96 -30.74
CA ASP A 33 -12.60 22.83 -29.89
C ASP A 33 -13.70 22.01 -29.18
N LEU A 34 -13.50 21.74 -27.88
CA LEU A 34 -14.43 21.01 -27.01
C LEU A 34 -15.18 21.98 -26.08
N ASP A 35 -15.85 22.99 -26.63
CA ASP A 35 -16.66 23.92 -25.84
C ASP A 35 -18.16 23.79 -26.16
N ALA A 36 -18.79 22.80 -25.50
CA ALA A 36 -20.24 22.66 -25.45
C ALA A 36 -20.80 23.19 -24.12
N SER A 37 -20.68 24.50 -23.88
CA SER A 37 -21.55 25.21 -22.93
C SER A 37 -21.54 26.73 -23.10
N GLN A 38 -22.26 27.24 -24.11
CA GLN A 38 -22.81 28.60 -24.06
C GLN A 38 -24.17 28.58 -23.38
N GLY A 39 -24.33 29.38 -22.32
CA GLY A 39 -25.61 29.55 -21.63
C GLY A 39 -25.62 30.59 -20.50
N TYR A 40 -25.56 31.86 -20.89
CA TYR A 40 -26.11 33.05 -20.19
C TYR A 40 -25.42 33.65 -18.95
N LEU A 41 -24.88 34.85 -19.18
CA LEU A 41 -24.53 35.88 -18.20
C LEU A 41 -25.77 36.43 -17.48
N ASN A 42 -25.64 36.64 -16.16
CA ASN A 42 -26.18 37.81 -15.46
C ASN A 42 -25.47 38.00 -14.10
N GLU A 43 -24.72 39.09 -14.00
CA GLU A 43 -24.28 39.78 -12.76
C GLU A 43 -25.51 40.26 -11.95
N PRO A 44 -25.44 40.60 -10.62
CA PRO A 44 -24.43 41.54 -10.12
C PRO A 44 -23.99 41.48 -8.63
N SER A 45 -22.88 42.20 -8.38
CA SER A 45 -22.56 43.04 -7.20
C SER A 45 -22.39 42.43 -5.80
N GLY A 46 -21.20 42.64 -5.22
CA GLY A 46 -20.95 42.42 -3.79
C GLY A 46 -19.51 42.68 -3.34
N ASN A 47 -19.22 43.92 -2.95
CA ASN A 47 -18.03 44.43 -2.23
C ASN A 47 -17.19 43.42 -1.43
N ALA A 48 -15.88 43.35 -1.74
CA ALA A 48 -14.84 43.24 -0.70
C ALA A 48 -13.50 43.82 -1.20
N LYS A 49 -13.18 45.02 -0.70
CA LYS A 49 -11.85 45.62 -0.76
C LYS A 49 -10.84 44.70 -0.04
N ARG A 50 -9.80 44.26 -0.74
CA ARG A 50 -8.46 44.08 -0.14
C ARG A 50 -7.44 44.71 -1.07
N ALA A 51 -6.86 45.80 -0.58
CA ALA A 51 -5.76 46.50 -1.21
C ALA A 51 -4.55 45.57 -1.31
N VAL A 52 -3.99 45.50 -2.51
CA VAL A 52 -2.66 44.96 -2.80
C VAL A 52 -1.69 46.14 -2.71
N GLN A 53 -0.71 46.04 -1.82
CA GLN A 53 0.53 46.81 -1.85
C GLN A 53 1.54 46.11 -0.92
N ASP A 54 2.37 45.23 -1.48
CA ASP A 54 3.76 45.59 -1.81
C ASP A 54 4.48 44.40 -2.45
N GLU A 55 4.79 44.58 -3.74
CA GLU A 55 5.75 43.79 -4.48
C GLU A 55 7.16 44.25 -4.10
N GLN A 56 7.94 43.38 -3.46
CA GLN A 56 9.41 43.32 -3.60
C GLN A 56 10.02 42.14 -2.81
N ASN A 57 9.63 40.90 -3.14
CA ASN A 57 10.53 39.73 -3.06
C ASN A 57 9.83 38.47 -3.64
N SER A 58 9.59 38.41 -4.94
CA SER A 58 9.16 37.15 -5.59
C SER A 58 10.36 36.22 -5.78
N LYS A 59 10.97 35.80 -4.67
CA LYS A 59 11.71 34.54 -4.66
C LYS A 59 10.63 33.48 -4.81
N LEU A 60 10.54 32.86 -5.99
CA LEU A 60 9.78 31.63 -6.20
C LEU A 60 10.22 30.65 -5.11
N VAL A 61 9.46 30.58 -4.02
CA VAL A 61 9.60 29.54 -3.01
C VAL A 61 9.03 28.29 -3.68
N TYR A 62 9.86 27.66 -4.49
CA TYR A 62 9.67 26.25 -4.75
C TYR A 62 9.81 25.58 -3.40
N ASP A 63 8.71 24.97 -2.97
CA ASP A 63 8.64 24.05 -1.86
C ASP A 63 9.79 23.03 -2.02
N ASP A 64 10.77 23.10 -1.10
CA ASP A 64 11.99 22.31 -1.17
C ASP A 64 11.61 20.82 -1.06
N ARG A 65 12.13 19.96 -1.95
CA ARG A 65 11.73 18.53 -2.01
C ARG A 65 11.87 17.81 -0.66
N ASP A 66 12.78 18.28 0.18
CA ASP A 66 13.08 17.73 1.50
C ASP A 66 12.03 18.08 2.57
N ASP A 67 11.19 19.09 2.36
CA ASP A 67 10.04 19.39 3.24
C ASP A 67 8.88 18.41 3.06
N PHE A 68 8.94 17.55 2.02
CA PHE A 68 7.87 16.62 1.63
C PHE A 68 8.23 15.14 1.81
N LEU A 69 9.44 14.85 2.29
CA LEU A 69 9.71 13.54 2.85
C LEU A 69 8.92 13.41 4.16
N PRO A 70 8.21 12.30 4.42
CA PRO A 70 7.59 12.09 5.72
C PRO A 70 8.67 12.21 6.79
N ARG A 71 8.63 13.32 7.54
CA ARG A 71 9.51 13.54 8.71
C ARG A 71 9.22 12.57 9.85
N VAL A 72 8.19 11.74 9.69
CA VAL A 72 8.01 10.53 10.46
C VAL A 72 8.96 9.50 9.90
N ASN A 73 10.18 9.50 10.44
CA ASN A 73 10.94 8.27 10.55
C ASN A 73 10.07 7.35 11.43
N ILE A 74 9.15 6.58 10.81
CA ILE A 74 8.49 5.46 11.47
C ILE A 74 9.62 4.47 11.67
N SER A 75 10.38 4.70 12.73
CA SER A 75 11.44 3.82 13.18
C SER A 75 10.75 2.52 13.50
N SER A 76 10.74 1.62 12.52
CA SER A 76 10.24 0.28 12.67
C SER A 76 10.96 -0.33 13.87
N PRO A 77 10.24 -0.82 14.89
CA PRO A 77 10.84 -1.43 16.08
C PRO A 77 11.38 -2.84 15.79
N PHE A 78 11.78 -3.13 14.55
CA PHE A 78 12.77 -4.17 14.30
C PHE A 78 14.14 -3.87 14.90
N SER A 79 14.32 -2.66 15.47
CA SER A 79 15.35 -2.31 16.42
C SER A 79 14.85 -2.49 17.86
N SER A 80 15.59 -3.24 18.67
CA SER A 80 15.24 -3.79 20.00
C SER A 80 15.04 -2.76 21.14
N GLN A 81 14.78 -1.48 20.85
CA GLN A 81 14.77 -0.39 21.84
C GLN A 81 13.49 0.46 21.87
N VAL A 82 12.42 0.07 21.18
CA VAL A 82 11.17 0.84 21.24
C VAL A 82 10.33 0.43 22.46
N ASN A 83 10.27 1.33 23.43
CA ASN A 83 9.48 1.17 24.64
C ASN A 83 7.98 1.33 24.31
N VAL A 84 7.29 0.20 24.15
CA VAL A 84 5.87 0.10 23.80
C VAL A 84 4.98 0.93 24.74
N GLN A 85 5.34 1.06 26.04
CA GLN A 85 4.60 1.88 27.00
C GLN A 85 4.52 3.37 26.64
N ARG A 86 5.45 3.95 25.87
CA ARG A 86 5.34 5.36 25.44
C ARG A 86 4.29 5.56 24.35
N ALA A 87 4.10 4.59 23.45
CA ALA A 87 3.06 4.66 22.42
C ALA A 87 1.64 4.59 23.00
N TYR A 88 1.49 3.93 24.16
CA TYR A 88 0.22 3.86 24.90
C TYR A 88 -0.19 5.17 25.58
N GLY A 89 0.75 6.09 25.84
CA GLY A 89 0.46 7.37 26.50
C GLY A 89 -0.38 8.33 25.66
N GLU A 90 -0.37 8.17 24.34
CA GLU A 90 -1.09 9.03 23.39
C GLU A 90 -2.44 8.44 22.92
N THR A 91 -2.79 7.20 23.30
CA THR A 91 -3.91 6.45 22.70
C THR A 91 -5.27 6.62 23.41
N ARG A 92 -5.41 7.61 24.31
CA ARG A 92 -6.70 7.99 24.90
C ARG A 92 -7.38 9.16 24.19
N GLU A 93 -6.89 9.57 23.03
CA GLU A 93 -7.60 10.54 22.19
C GLU A 93 -8.72 9.81 21.43
N PRO A 94 -9.96 10.36 21.40
CA PRO A 94 -11.03 9.83 20.57
C PRO A 94 -10.54 9.75 19.14
N VAL A 95 -10.92 8.68 18.42
CA VAL A 95 -10.61 8.42 17.01
C VAL A 95 -10.70 9.74 16.23
N ARG A 96 -9.57 10.40 16.00
CA ARG A 96 -9.54 11.66 15.27
C ARG A 96 -10.07 11.30 13.90
N GLN A 97 -11.19 11.90 13.52
CA GLN A 97 -11.79 11.70 12.20
C GLN A 97 -10.70 11.97 11.16
N THR A 98 -10.13 10.89 10.61
CA THR A 98 -9.08 11.00 9.60
C THR A 98 -9.75 11.61 8.38
N ARG A 99 -9.36 12.85 8.08
CA ARG A 99 -9.90 13.59 6.95
C ARG A 99 -9.62 12.76 5.69
N ARG A 100 -10.66 12.45 4.93
CA ARG A 100 -10.50 11.74 3.66
C ARG A 100 -9.52 12.53 2.79
N LEU A 101 -8.51 11.84 2.28
CA LEU A 101 -7.52 12.43 1.39
C LEU A 101 -8.21 13.01 0.14
N SER A 102 -7.72 14.14 -0.37
CA SER A 102 -8.20 14.69 -1.65
C SER A 102 -7.91 13.73 -2.80
N SER A 103 -8.59 13.86 -3.94
CA SER A 103 -8.31 13.01 -5.12
C SER A 103 -6.84 13.09 -5.54
N SER A 104 -6.21 14.27 -5.48
CA SER A 104 -4.80 14.43 -5.80
C SER A 104 -3.88 13.76 -4.77
N GLN A 105 -4.23 13.78 -3.49
CA GLN A 105 -3.50 13.04 -2.45
C GLN A 105 -3.67 11.52 -2.60
N GLN A 106 -4.85 11.05 -2.99
CA GLN A 106 -5.10 9.64 -3.28
C GLN A 106 -4.25 9.15 -4.47
N SER A 107 -4.19 9.91 -5.56
CA SER A 107 -3.31 9.58 -6.70
C SER A 107 -1.83 9.54 -6.31
N LYS A 108 -1.37 10.49 -5.47
CA LYS A 108 0.00 10.50 -4.95
C LYS A 108 0.29 9.32 -4.02
N PHE A 109 -0.68 8.92 -3.19
CA PHE A 109 -0.59 7.74 -2.35
C PHE A 109 -0.41 6.47 -3.17
N ILE A 110 -1.23 6.30 -4.22
CA ILE A 110 -1.17 5.15 -5.13
C ILE A 110 0.21 5.10 -5.81
N ALA A 111 0.65 6.22 -6.41
CA ALA A 111 1.96 6.32 -7.05
C ALA A 111 3.10 5.98 -6.07
N TYR A 112 3.06 6.50 -4.84
CA TYR A 112 4.05 6.19 -3.82
C TYR A 112 4.09 4.69 -3.48
N CYS A 113 2.93 4.07 -3.28
CA CYS A 113 2.86 2.64 -2.94
C CYS A 113 3.36 1.77 -4.10
N ASP A 114 2.98 2.11 -5.33
CA ASP A 114 3.44 1.40 -6.53
C ASP A 114 4.97 1.54 -6.71
N ASP A 115 5.50 2.76 -6.57
CA ASP A 115 6.94 3.03 -6.66
C ASP A 115 7.72 2.26 -5.58
N LYS A 116 7.22 2.23 -4.34
CA LYS A 116 7.88 1.50 -3.25
C LYS A 116 7.83 -0.01 -3.43
N LEU A 117 6.70 -0.57 -3.85
CA LEU A 117 6.62 -2.01 -4.13
C LEU A 117 7.49 -2.41 -5.33
N MET A 118 7.57 -1.56 -6.36
CA MET A 118 8.50 -1.75 -7.48
C MET A 118 9.97 -1.69 -7.04
N GLU A 119 10.32 -0.74 -6.17
CA GLU A 119 11.67 -0.63 -5.60
C GLU A 119 12.05 -1.90 -4.83
N ILE A 120 11.14 -2.39 -3.98
CA ILE A 120 11.32 -3.64 -3.21
C ILE A 120 11.49 -4.83 -4.16
N GLN A 121 10.61 -4.96 -5.15
CA GLN A 121 10.67 -6.05 -6.13
C GLN A 121 12.00 -6.01 -6.90
N ARG A 122 12.45 -4.83 -7.33
CA ARG A 122 13.73 -4.67 -8.04
C ARG A 122 14.92 -5.06 -7.15
N LYS A 123 14.96 -4.60 -5.91
CA LYS A 123 16.02 -4.97 -4.95
C LYS A 123 16.00 -6.47 -4.63
N PHE A 124 14.82 -7.06 -4.51
CA PHE A 124 14.66 -8.50 -4.33
C PHE A 124 15.22 -9.27 -5.54
N VAL A 125 14.82 -8.89 -6.76
CA VAL A 125 15.33 -9.51 -7.99
C VAL A 125 16.86 -9.36 -8.13
N GLN A 126 17.40 -8.19 -7.78
CA GLN A 126 18.85 -7.96 -7.75
C GLN A 126 19.58 -8.87 -6.75
N SER A 127 18.99 -9.13 -5.59
CA SER A 127 19.55 -10.04 -4.57
C SER A 127 19.67 -11.50 -5.05
N ARG A 128 19.03 -11.87 -6.16
CA ARG A 128 19.04 -13.23 -6.74
C ARG A 128 19.99 -13.41 -7.92
N GLY A 129 20.94 -12.48 -8.12
CA GLY A 129 22.06 -12.68 -9.06
C GLY A 129 22.03 -11.83 -10.33
N LEU A 130 21.26 -10.74 -10.35
CA LEU A 130 21.29 -9.78 -11.46
C LEU A 130 22.35 -8.67 -11.26
N THR A 131 22.73 -8.35 -10.02
CA THR A 131 23.79 -7.38 -9.74
C THR A 131 24.36 -7.59 -8.34
N ASP A 132 25.62 -8.02 -8.23
CA ASP A 132 26.27 -8.19 -6.94
C ASP A 132 26.45 -6.83 -6.25
N GLY A 133 25.80 -6.66 -5.09
CA GLY A 133 25.96 -5.49 -4.21
C GLY A 133 24.79 -4.50 -4.14
N ASN A 134 23.79 -4.59 -5.01
CA ASN A 134 22.64 -3.66 -5.01
C ASN A 134 21.32 -4.26 -4.47
N GLY A 135 21.31 -5.55 -4.13
CA GLY A 135 20.14 -6.25 -3.59
C GLY A 135 20.10 -6.31 -2.06
N TYR A 136 19.05 -6.94 -1.53
CA TYR A 136 18.96 -7.25 -0.10
C TYR A 136 20.06 -8.22 0.36
N SER A 137 20.69 -7.92 1.49
CA SER A 137 21.67 -8.81 2.14
C SER A 137 21.04 -10.05 2.78
N GLY A 138 19.72 -10.01 3.03
CA GLY A 138 18.95 -11.11 3.60
C GLY A 138 17.48 -10.74 3.76
N LEU A 139 16.73 -11.61 4.42
CA LEU A 139 15.29 -11.42 4.60
C LEU A 139 14.96 -10.24 5.54
N GLY A 140 15.81 -9.95 6.53
CA GLY A 140 15.58 -8.87 7.51
C GLY A 140 15.32 -7.49 6.89
N PRO A 141 16.24 -6.95 6.06
CA PRO A 141 16.03 -5.66 5.39
C PRO A 141 14.82 -5.63 4.45
N LEU A 142 14.49 -6.75 3.79
CA LEU A 142 13.29 -6.84 2.96
C LEU A 142 12.01 -6.73 3.79
N LEU A 143 11.98 -7.37 4.96
CA LEU A 143 10.84 -7.27 5.89
C LEU A 143 10.67 -5.85 6.40
N GLU A 144 11.76 -5.12 6.63
CA GLU A 144 11.73 -3.71 7.06
C GLU A 144 11.13 -2.81 5.98
N ASP A 145 11.55 -2.98 4.72
CA ASP A 145 10.99 -2.21 3.60
C ASP A 145 9.50 -2.53 3.38
N LEU A 146 9.11 -3.81 3.35
CA LEU A 146 7.70 -4.21 3.24
C LEU A 146 6.86 -3.67 4.42
N LYS A 147 7.42 -3.69 5.62
CA LYS A 147 6.75 -3.21 6.83
C LYS A 147 6.50 -1.71 6.75
N SER A 148 7.46 -0.95 6.23
CA SER A 148 7.30 0.50 6.04
C SER A 148 6.13 0.83 5.10
N VAL A 149 5.97 0.06 4.01
CA VAL A 149 4.83 0.20 3.10
C VAL A 149 3.53 -0.18 3.80
N LEU A 150 3.52 -1.29 4.54
CA LEU A 150 2.34 -1.74 5.27
C LEU A 150 1.88 -0.73 6.33
N ASP A 151 2.82 -0.16 7.10
CA ASP A 151 2.56 0.87 8.09
C ASP A 151 1.97 2.13 7.46
N PHE A 152 2.57 2.58 6.35
CA PHE A 152 2.07 3.73 5.60
C PHE A 152 0.64 3.51 5.09
N VAL A 153 0.38 2.33 4.50
CA VAL A 153 -0.95 1.97 4.02
C VAL A 153 -1.94 1.93 5.18
N TRP A 154 -1.60 1.29 6.30
CA TRP A 154 -2.50 1.17 7.45
C TRP A 154 -2.73 2.51 8.15
N PHE A 155 -1.72 3.36 8.22
CA PHE A 155 -1.85 4.72 8.74
C PHE A 155 -2.92 5.51 7.95
N SER A 156 -2.98 5.32 6.63
CA SER A 156 -4.03 5.94 5.81
C SER A 156 -5.44 5.38 6.04
N VAL A 157 -5.55 4.18 6.62
CA VAL A 157 -6.84 3.54 6.96
C VAL A 157 -7.34 4.00 8.32
N ASP A 158 -6.53 3.86 9.36
CA ASP A 158 -6.94 3.96 10.78
C ASP A 158 -6.27 5.13 11.52
N GLY A 159 -5.37 5.88 10.87
CA GLY A 159 -4.62 6.98 11.49
C GLY A 159 -3.60 6.56 12.54
N ARG A 160 -3.38 5.25 12.73
CA ARG A 160 -2.41 4.69 13.68
C ARG A 160 -1.08 4.48 12.99
N GLY A 161 -0.03 5.15 13.47
CA GLY A 161 1.29 5.13 12.84
C GLY A 161 2.08 3.82 13.01
N HIS A 162 1.67 2.94 13.93
CA HIS A 162 2.41 1.73 14.28
C HIS A 162 1.50 0.51 14.28
N THR A 163 1.67 -0.38 13.29
CA THR A 163 0.86 -1.60 13.18
C THR A 163 1.19 -2.65 14.25
N GLU A 164 2.29 -2.54 14.97
CA GLU A 164 2.63 -3.40 16.11
C GLU A 164 1.60 -3.32 17.24
N THR A 165 0.92 -2.17 17.37
CA THR A 165 -0.18 -2.01 18.33
C THR A 165 -1.34 -2.97 18.05
N LEU A 166 -1.43 -3.51 16.83
CA LEU A 166 -2.43 -4.52 16.48
C LEU A 166 -2.14 -5.89 17.09
N ILE A 167 -0.88 -6.20 17.42
CA ILE A 167 -0.49 -7.50 18.00
C ILE A 167 -1.18 -7.72 19.35
N GLU A 168 -1.23 -6.68 20.18
CA GLU A 168 -1.85 -6.72 21.50
C GLU A 168 -3.37 -6.48 21.45
N GLN A 169 -3.90 -6.10 20.28
CA GLN A 169 -5.30 -5.77 20.13
C GLN A 169 -6.16 -7.03 19.95
N LYS A 170 -7.10 -7.22 20.87
CA LYS A 170 -8.16 -8.22 20.74
C LYS A 170 -9.31 -7.63 19.92
N LEU A 171 -9.64 -8.27 18.79
CA LEU A 171 -10.73 -7.82 17.92
C LEU A 171 -12.08 -7.85 18.65
N GLU A 172 -12.28 -8.79 19.57
CA GLU A 172 -13.48 -8.91 20.41
C GLU A 172 -13.81 -7.65 21.22
N ASN A 173 -12.79 -6.83 21.52
CA ASN A 173 -12.96 -5.58 22.26
C ASN A 173 -13.30 -4.39 21.35
N MET A 174 -13.27 -4.57 20.02
CA MET A 174 -13.63 -3.55 19.06
C MET A 174 -15.10 -3.72 18.68
N SER A 175 -15.86 -2.65 18.86
CA SER A 175 -17.26 -2.64 18.47
C SER A 175 -17.42 -1.84 17.17
N PRO A 176 -18.22 -2.32 16.19
CA PRO A 176 -18.47 -1.59 14.95
C PRO A 176 -19.09 -0.20 15.16
N GLU A 177 -19.73 0.02 16.31
CA GLU A 177 -20.33 1.29 16.72
C GLU A 177 -19.28 2.39 16.92
N GLN A 178 -18.01 2.03 17.19
CA GLN A 178 -16.90 3.00 17.28
C GLN A 178 -16.69 3.79 15.97
N PHE A 179 -17.18 3.27 14.85
CA PHE A 179 -17.01 3.86 13.51
C PHE A 179 -18.33 4.40 12.93
N GLN A 180 -19.40 4.48 13.71
CA GLN A 180 -20.75 4.81 13.22
C GLN A 180 -20.84 6.15 12.47
N ASP A 181 -20.07 7.16 12.91
CA ASP A 181 -20.05 8.50 12.31
C ASP A 181 -18.81 8.76 11.43
N SER A 182 -18.04 7.72 11.14
CA SER A 182 -16.80 7.84 10.36
C SER A 182 -17.05 7.66 8.86
N ASN A 183 -16.40 8.49 8.04
CA ASN A 183 -16.41 8.33 6.59
C ASN A 183 -15.42 7.24 6.17
N SER A 184 -15.70 6.57 5.06
CA SER A 184 -14.78 5.61 4.46
C SER A 184 -13.47 6.28 4.05
N THR A 185 -12.37 5.76 4.58
CA THR A 185 -11.00 6.10 4.16
C THR A 185 -10.51 5.23 3.02
N ASP A 186 -11.25 4.17 2.65
CA ASP A 186 -10.87 3.21 1.62
C ASP A 186 -11.01 3.75 0.19
N PHE A 187 -9.88 3.85 -0.53
CA PHE A 187 -9.75 4.23 -1.93
C PHE A 187 -8.72 3.34 -2.68
N GLY A 188 -8.31 2.21 -2.11
CA GLY A 188 -7.34 1.29 -2.73
C GLY A 188 -6.41 0.58 -1.73
N GLN A 189 -6.46 0.92 -0.45
CA GLN A 189 -5.58 0.36 0.58
C GLN A 189 -5.69 -1.15 0.70
N LYS A 190 -6.91 -1.69 0.57
CA LYS A 190 -7.16 -3.15 0.60
C LYS A 190 -6.32 -3.89 -0.43
N TYR A 191 -6.23 -3.34 -1.65
CA TYR A 191 -5.41 -3.91 -2.71
C TYR A 191 -3.93 -4.00 -2.31
N TYR A 192 -3.38 -2.94 -1.74
CA TYR A 192 -1.97 -2.91 -1.30
C TYR A 192 -1.70 -3.87 -0.13
N ILE A 193 -2.62 -3.98 0.83
CA ILE A 193 -2.47 -4.93 1.95
C ILE A 193 -2.45 -6.37 1.41
N LEU A 194 -3.36 -6.71 0.48
CA LEU A 194 -3.40 -8.03 -0.15
C LEU A 194 -2.13 -8.31 -0.96
N ARG A 195 -1.65 -7.32 -1.71
CA ARG A 195 -0.43 -7.43 -2.50
C ARG A 195 0.79 -7.68 -1.61
N VAL A 196 0.93 -6.91 -0.52
CA VAL A 196 2.02 -7.12 0.46
C VAL A 196 1.94 -8.52 1.08
N ALA A 197 0.74 -9.02 1.39
CA ALA A 197 0.56 -10.36 1.96
C ALA A 197 0.97 -11.48 0.99
N ASP A 198 0.65 -11.33 -0.30
CA ASP A 198 1.02 -12.28 -1.35
C ASP A 198 2.53 -12.21 -1.65
N ASP A 199 3.06 -11.01 -1.88
CA ASP A 199 4.48 -10.76 -2.17
C ASP A 199 5.38 -11.23 -1.02
N LEU A 200 4.96 -11.04 0.24
CA LEU A 200 5.70 -11.51 1.42
C LEU A 200 5.93 -13.03 1.37
N LEU A 201 4.89 -13.80 1.02
CA LEU A 201 5.00 -15.24 0.94
C LEU A 201 5.98 -15.65 -0.17
N ASP A 202 5.83 -15.03 -1.35
CA ASP A 202 6.68 -15.30 -2.50
C ASP A 202 8.16 -14.96 -2.24
N TYR A 203 8.44 -13.88 -1.50
CA TYR A 203 9.80 -13.52 -1.12
C TYR A 203 10.34 -14.45 -0.04
N LEU A 204 9.56 -14.74 1.01
CA LEU A 204 9.96 -15.56 2.16
C LEU A 204 10.54 -16.91 1.72
N VAL A 205 9.83 -17.62 0.84
CA VAL A 205 10.21 -18.98 0.40
C VAL A 205 11.45 -19.01 -0.50
N LYS A 206 12.02 -17.85 -0.86
CA LYS A 206 13.20 -17.75 -1.71
C LYS A 206 14.48 -17.47 -0.94
N PHE A 207 14.40 -17.07 0.33
CA PHE A 207 15.58 -16.88 1.16
C PHE A 207 16.03 -18.19 1.80
N GLU A 208 17.34 -18.41 1.88
CA GLU A 208 17.92 -19.54 2.60
C GLU A 208 18.22 -19.10 4.03
N LEU A 209 17.50 -19.69 4.99
CA LEU A 209 17.66 -19.38 6.41
C LEU A 209 18.60 -20.36 7.12
N ALA A 210 18.87 -21.51 6.52
CA ALA A 210 19.75 -22.54 7.10
C ALA A 210 21.23 -22.10 7.21
N ASN A 211 21.65 -21.10 6.42
CA ASN A 211 23.02 -20.60 6.41
C ASN A 211 23.28 -19.51 7.46
N LEU A 212 22.23 -19.03 8.14
CA LEU A 212 22.34 -18.00 9.18
C LEU A 212 22.76 -18.61 10.51
N SER A 213 23.36 -17.80 11.38
CA SER A 213 23.58 -18.22 12.77
C SER A 213 22.23 -18.46 13.49
N PRO A 214 22.18 -19.33 14.53
CA PRO A 214 20.94 -19.60 15.25
C PRO A 214 20.26 -18.35 15.81
N ASP A 215 21.04 -17.36 16.27
CA ASP A 215 20.53 -16.10 16.80
C ASP A 215 19.93 -15.20 15.70
N GLU A 216 20.59 -15.10 14.55
CA GLU A 216 20.09 -14.34 13.39
C GLU A 216 18.85 -14.99 12.78
N GLN A 217 18.83 -16.31 12.72
CA GLN A 217 17.69 -17.10 12.28
C GLN A 217 16.50 -16.86 13.20
N HIS A 218 16.69 -16.94 14.52
CA HIS A 218 15.62 -16.69 15.48
C HIS A 218 15.10 -15.25 15.39
N SER A 219 16.01 -14.28 15.32
CA SER A 219 15.67 -12.87 15.13
C SER A 219 14.82 -12.67 13.86
N THR A 220 15.28 -13.18 12.72
CA THR A 220 14.60 -13.06 11.43
C THR A 220 13.23 -13.73 11.42
N LEU A 221 13.10 -14.94 11.97
CA LEU A 221 11.82 -15.64 12.06
C LEU A 221 10.84 -14.94 13.00
N SER A 222 11.33 -14.41 14.13
CA SER A 222 10.53 -13.55 15.00
C SER A 222 9.98 -12.35 14.22
N LYS A 223 10.77 -11.77 13.31
CA LYS A 223 10.30 -10.70 12.41
C LYS A 223 9.19 -11.17 11.47
N VAL A 224 9.37 -12.32 10.83
CA VAL A 224 8.37 -12.91 9.92
C VAL A 224 7.05 -13.16 10.65
N PHE A 225 7.08 -13.82 11.80
CA PHE A 225 5.85 -14.14 12.54
C PHE A 225 5.13 -12.90 13.04
N LYS A 226 5.86 -11.89 13.53
CA LYS A 226 5.25 -10.60 13.89
C LYS A 226 4.56 -9.95 12.69
N PHE A 227 5.19 -9.99 11.52
CA PHE A 227 4.60 -9.46 10.28
C PHE A 227 3.31 -10.20 9.93
N LEU A 228 3.32 -11.54 9.97
CA LEU A 228 2.15 -12.37 9.69
C LEU A 228 1.00 -12.12 10.68
N VAL A 229 1.30 -11.96 11.97
CA VAL A 229 0.28 -11.60 12.98
C VAL A 229 -0.32 -10.22 12.69
N ILE A 230 0.50 -9.25 12.29
CA ILE A 230 0.01 -7.91 11.91
C ILE A 230 -0.92 -8.01 10.70
N LEU A 231 -0.53 -8.75 9.67
CA LEU A 231 -1.38 -8.97 8.49
C LEU A 231 -2.69 -9.67 8.86
N ASP A 232 -2.63 -10.70 9.70
CA ASP A 232 -3.82 -11.42 10.17
C ASP A 232 -4.81 -10.46 10.85
N LYS A 233 -4.33 -9.63 11.76
CA LYS A 233 -5.14 -8.61 12.46
C LYS A 233 -5.73 -7.58 11.51
N MET A 234 -4.94 -7.11 10.54
CA MET A 234 -5.41 -6.14 9.55
C MET A 234 -6.51 -6.73 8.67
N LEU A 235 -6.31 -7.95 8.14
CA LEU A 235 -7.28 -8.63 7.28
C LEU A 235 -8.56 -8.98 8.05
N ALA A 236 -8.44 -9.49 9.28
CA ALA A 236 -9.58 -9.76 10.15
C ALA A 236 -10.41 -8.49 10.44
N ARG A 237 -9.76 -7.35 10.71
CA ARG A 237 -10.46 -6.06 10.87
C ARG A 237 -11.17 -5.61 9.59
N LEU A 238 -10.56 -5.83 8.42
CA LEU A 238 -11.17 -5.50 7.13
C LEU A 238 -12.37 -6.40 6.81
N LEU A 239 -12.32 -7.68 7.17
CA LEU A 239 -13.42 -8.64 7.01
C LEU A 239 -14.66 -8.24 7.81
N GLU A 240 -14.47 -7.85 9.07
CA GLU A 240 -15.57 -7.44 9.94
C GLU A 240 -16.02 -5.98 9.71
N GLY A 241 -15.25 -5.19 8.96
CA GLY A 241 -15.51 -3.77 8.76
C GLY A 241 -15.19 -2.94 10.00
N LEU A 242 -14.22 -3.37 10.83
CA LEU A 242 -13.69 -2.66 11.99
C LEU A 242 -12.68 -1.58 11.58
N VAL A 243 -13.08 -0.78 10.60
CA VAL A 243 -12.31 0.32 10.01
C VAL A 243 -13.23 1.51 9.73
N PRO A 244 -12.70 2.74 9.61
CA PRO A 244 -13.50 3.91 9.28
C PRO A 244 -14.39 3.71 8.05
N GLY A 245 -15.66 4.12 8.15
CA GLY A 245 -16.70 3.91 7.14
C GLY A 245 -17.30 2.50 7.11
N ARG A 246 -16.91 1.61 8.02
CA ARG A 246 -17.46 0.24 8.18
C ARG A 246 -17.47 -0.59 6.89
N LYS A 247 -16.55 -0.25 5.97
CA LYS A 247 -16.53 -0.85 4.64
C LYS A 247 -15.83 -2.18 4.67
N LYS A 248 -16.63 -3.25 4.74
CA LYS A 248 -16.16 -4.64 4.64
C LYS A 248 -15.45 -4.91 3.32
N VAL A 249 -14.65 -5.97 3.29
CA VAL A 249 -14.14 -6.53 2.03
C VAL A 249 -15.29 -7.07 1.18
N THR A 250 -15.13 -7.02 -0.12
CA THR A 250 -16.04 -7.60 -1.10
C THR A 250 -15.91 -9.13 -1.13
N GLY A 251 -16.90 -9.83 -1.69
CA GLY A 251 -16.83 -11.30 -1.84
C GLY A 251 -15.60 -11.76 -2.62
N THR A 252 -15.21 -11.03 -3.67
CA THR A 252 -13.99 -11.32 -4.46
C THR A 252 -12.72 -11.13 -3.62
N GLU A 253 -12.65 -10.06 -2.82
CA GLU A 253 -11.52 -9.83 -1.92
C GLU A 253 -11.46 -10.90 -0.83
N MET A 254 -12.59 -11.34 -0.29
CA MET A 254 -12.67 -12.42 0.70
C MET A 254 -12.11 -13.74 0.16
N VAL A 255 -12.45 -14.12 -1.08
CA VAL A 255 -11.89 -15.31 -1.72
C VAL A 255 -10.37 -15.18 -1.90
N ARG A 256 -9.89 -13.98 -2.29
CA ARG A 256 -8.44 -13.74 -2.40
C ARG A 256 -7.73 -13.83 -1.05
N ILE A 257 -8.32 -13.26 0.00
CA ILE A 257 -7.81 -13.33 1.38
C ILE A 257 -7.68 -14.79 1.82
N SER A 258 -8.75 -15.57 1.67
CA SER A 258 -8.75 -16.99 2.01
C SER A 258 -7.68 -17.76 1.23
N GLY A 259 -7.55 -17.50 -0.08
CA GLY A 259 -6.53 -18.13 -0.92
C GLY A 259 -5.08 -17.75 -0.55
N ILE A 260 -4.83 -16.53 -0.10
CA ILE A 260 -3.51 -16.12 0.42
C ILE A 260 -3.25 -16.81 1.76
N ALA A 261 -4.20 -16.72 2.70
CA ALA A 261 -4.08 -17.26 4.04
C ALA A 261 -3.82 -18.78 4.07
N GLU A 262 -4.60 -19.55 3.30
CA GLU A 262 -4.42 -21.01 3.17
C GLU A 262 -3.06 -21.35 2.57
N ARG A 263 -2.64 -20.66 1.49
CA ARG A 263 -1.32 -20.88 0.89
C ARG A 263 -0.19 -20.58 1.86
N THR A 264 -0.26 -19.48 2.61
CA THR A 264 0.76 -19.15 3.61
C THR A 264 0.81 -20.21 4.72
N ARG A 265 -0.35 -20.68 5.21
CA ARG A 265 -0.43 -21.69 6.27
C ARG A 265 0.19 -23.03 5.88
N VAL A 266 0.17 -23.36 4.58
CA VAL A 266 0.82 -24.57 4.04
C VAL A 266 2.30 -24.33 3.73
N ALA A 267 2.61 -23.24 3.03
CA ALA A 267 3.94 -22.99 2.49
C ALA A 267 4.98 -22.67 3.57
N VAL A 268 4.62 -21.93 4.62
CA VAL A 268 5.56 -21.56 5.71
C VAL A 268 6.09 -22.79 6.46
N PRO A 269 5.26 -23.71 7.00
CA PRO A 269 5.77 -24.93 7.63
C PRO A 269 6.61 -25.81 6.70
N LEU A 270 6.21 -25.94 5.43
CA LEU A 270 6.98 -26.72 4.45
C LEU A 270 8.35 -26.10 4.22
N PHE A 271 8.41 -24.78 4.06
CA PHE A 271 9.66 -24.04 3.92
C PHE A 271 10.56 -24.21 5.14
N LEU A 272 10.02 -24.05 6.36
CA LEU A 272 10.80 -24.25 7.60
C LEU A 272 11.31 -25.70 7.71
N GLY A 273 10.50 -26.69 7.35
CA GLY A 273 10.89 -28.09 7.32
C GLY A 273 12.01 -28.38 6.32
N GLN A 274 11.96 -27.79 5.12
CA GLN A 274 13.02 -27.90 4.11
C GLN A 274 14.34 -27.27 4.57
N GLN A 275 14.27 -26.20 5.36
CA GLN A 275 15.44 -25.52 5.93
C GLN A 275 15.96 -26.18 7.22
N GLY A 276 15.35 -27.29 7.69
CA GLY A 276 15.75 -27.98 8.92
C GLY A 276 15.45 -27.18 10.20
N ILE A 277 14.50 -26.25 10.14
CA ILE A 277 14.16 -25.33 11.22
C ILE A 277 13.02 -25.94 12.03
N HIS A 278 13.26 -26.12 13.34
CA HIS A 278 12.30 -26.68 14.28
C HIS A 278 12.04 -25.73 15.45
N GLY A 279 10.95 -25.97 16.19
CA GLY A 279 10.62 -25.21 17.40
C GLY A 279 9.55 -24.14 17.25
N TYR A 280 9.06 -23.87 16.03
CA TYR A 280 8.05 -22.84 15.75
C TYR A 280 6.64 -23.40 15.52
N HIS A 281 6.33 -24.56 16.09
CA HIS A 281 5.05 -25.24 15.85
C HIS A 281 3.85 -24.41 16.33
N PHE A 282 4.00 -23.68 17.44
CA PHE A 282 2.96 -22.81 17.96
C PHE A 282 2.69 -21.65 17.01
N GLU A 283 3.72 -20.92 16.60
CA GLU A 283 3.62 -19.77 15.71
C GLU A 283 3.04 -20.16 14.35
N VAL A 284 3.50 -21.29 13.79
CA VAL A 284 2.95 -21.85 12.55
C VAL A 284 1.46 -22.16 12.66
N SER A 285 1.01 -22.69 13.82
CA SER A 285 -0.40 -23.00 14.05
C SER A 285 -1.31 -21.77 14.16
N ARG A 286 -0.72 -20.59 14.39
CA ARG A 286 -1.43 -19.31 14.54
C ARG A 286 -1.45 -18.48 13.25
N ILE A 287 -0.80 -18.93 12.17
CA ILE A 287 -0.75 -18.19 10.90
C ILE A 287 -2.16 -18.02 10.32
N TYR A 288 -2.60 -16.76 10.19
CA TYR A 288 -3.89 -16.37 9.63
C TYR A 288 -5.11 -17.03 10.27
N GLU A 289 -5.00 -17.44 11.54
CA GLU A 289 -6.11 -18.09 12.22
C GLU A 289 -7.33 -17.16 12.30
N GLU A 290 -7.14 -15.92 12.75
CA GLU A 290 -8.26 -15.00 12.96
C GLU A 290 -8.94 -14.62 11.65
N THR A 291 -8.15 -14.48 10.58
CA THR A 291 -8.64 -14.24 9.22
C THR A 291 -9.42 -15.42 8.68
N LEU A 292 -8.90 -16.65 8.81
CA LEU A 292 -9.55 -17.85 8.28
C LEU A 292 -10.86 -18.17 9.01
N GLU A 293 -10.90 -18.01 10.34
CA GLU A 293 -12.13 -18.16 11.13
C GLU A 293 -13.26 -17.23 10.68
N ARG A 294 -12.91 -16.07 10.10
CA ARG A 294 -13.88 -15.06 9.62
C ARG A 294 -14.23 -15.20 8.15
N CYS A 295 -13.45 -15.95 7.38
CA CYS A 295 -13.72 -16.24 5.98
C CYS A 295 -14.66 -17.45 5.79
N MET A 296 -14.77 -18.31 6.82
CA MET A 296 -15.64 -19.50 6.85
C MET A 296 -17.02 -19.16 7.39
#